data_AF-A0A382R9G9-F1
#
_entry.id   AF-A0A382R9G9-F1
#
_cell.length_a   1.000
_cell.length_b   1.000
_cell.length_c   1.000
_cell.angle_alpha   90.00
_cell.angle_beta   90.00
_cell.angle_gamma   90.00
#
_symmetry.space_group_name_H-M   'P 1'
#
loop_
_entity.id
_entity.type
_entity.pdbx_description
1 polymer ?
#
loop_
_entity_poly.entity_id
_entity_poly.type
_entity_poly.pdbx_seq_one_letter_code
_entity_poly.pdbx_strand_id
1 'polypeptide(L)' 'MPEPEITPEVIEEHGITAEEYERILEILGREPNLTELGIFSVMWSEHCSYKNTRALLKTFPT' A
#
# COMPACT_ATOMS: atom_id res chain seq x y z
N MET A 1 -6.96 14.34 19.66
CA MET A 1 -5.62 14.57 19.09
C MET A 1 -5.82 14.85 17.61
N PRO A 2 -5.18 15.86 17.02
CA PRO A 2 -5.20 16.00 15.57
C PRO A 2 -4.57 14.76 14.94
N GLU A 3 -5.14 14.26 13.84
CA GLU A 3 -4.50 13.22 13.05
C GLU A 3 -3.20 13.79 12.46
N PRO A 4 -2.11 13.00 12.44
CA PRO A 4 -0.87 13.44 11.83
C PRO A 4 -1.08 13.62 10.33
N GLU A 5 -0.47 14.66 9.77
CA GLU A 5 -0.45 14.90 8.34
C GLU A 5 0.33 13.79 7.62
N ILE A 6 -0.13 13.39 6.45
CA ILE A 6 0.55 12.39 5.63
C ILE A 6 1.70 13.07 4.90
N THR A 7 2.91 12.94 5.43
CA THR A 7 4.13 13.45 4.80
C THR A 7 4.84 12.34 4.01
N PRO A 8 5.74 12.68 3.08
CA PRO A 8 6.55 11.68 2.36
C PRO A 8 7.30 10.72 3.29
N GLU A 9 7.79 11.21 4.42
CA GLU A 9 8.48 10.40 5.43
C GLU A 9 7.53 9.37 6.06
N VAL A 10 6.28 9.76 6.37
CA VAL A 10 5.27 8.85 6.91
C VAL A 10 4.91 7.76 5.89
N ILE A 11 4.83 8.11 4.60
CA ILE A 11 4.54 7.15 3.53
C ILE A 11 5.69 6.12 3.42
N GLU A 12 6.94 6.59 3.47
CA GLU A 12 8.12 5.73 3.43
C GLU A 12 8.23 4.82 4.67
N GLU A 13 7.92 5.34 5.86
CA GLU A 13 7.84 4.54 7.10
C GLU A 13 6.81 3.40 7.01
N HIS A 14 5.75 3.60 6.22
CA HIS A 14 4.74 2.58 5.94
C HIS A 14 5.18 1.58 4.85
N GLY A 15 6.38 1.71 4.30
CA GLY A 15 6.90 0.81 3.26
C GLY A 15 6.11 0.89 1.96
N ILE A 16 5.42 2.02 1.72
CA ILE A 16 4.65 2.29 0.51
C ILE A 16 5.55 3.06 -0.46
N THR A 17 5.69 2.55 -1.69
CA THR A 17 6.45 3.27 -2.72
C THR A 17 5.65 4.46 -3.26
N ALA A 18 6.32 5.41 -3.92
CA ALA A 18 5.64 6.54 -4.57
C ALA A 18 4.55 6.08 -5.57
N GLU A 19 4.83 5.02 -6.33
CA GLU A 19 3.89 4.42 -7.29
C GLU A 19 2.69 3.76 -6.60
N GLU A 20 2.94 3.06 -5.48
CA GLU A 20 1.87 2.49 -4.66
C GLU A 20 1.01 3.61 -4.03
N TYR A 21 1.62 4.72 -3.62
CA TYR A 21 0.90 5.88 -3.08
C TYR A 21 0.03 6.58 -4.13
N GLU A 22 0.57 6.83 -5.34
CA GLU A 22 -0.23 7.32 -6.47
C GLU A 22 -1.44 6.42 -6.75
N ARG A 23 -1.24 5.10 -6.68
CA ARG A 23 -2.33 4.14 -6.85
C ARG A 23 -3.37 4.23 -5.74
N ILE A 24 -2.96 4.47 -4.50
CA ILE A 24 -3.87 4.69 -3.36
C ILE A 24 -4.71 5.96 -3.61
N LEU A 25 -4.09 7.04 -4.08
CA LEU A 25 -4.80 8.28 -4.43
C LEU A 25 -5.82 8.07 -5.55
N GLU A 26 -5.47 7.30 -6.59
CA GLU A 26 -6.40 6.94 -7.67
C GLU A 26 -7.60 6.13 -7.17
N ILE A 27 -7.37 5.18 -6.26
CA ILE A 27 -8.42 4.32 -5.71
C ILE A 27 -9.36 5.10 -4.79
N LEU A 28 -8.82 5.99 -3.96
CA LEU A 28 -9.60 6.75 -2.97
C LEU A 28 -10.20 8.05 -3.54
N GLY A 29 -9.60 8.63 -4.58
CA GLY A 29 -9.96 9.95 -5.12
C GLY A 29 -9.64 11.12 -4.18
N ARG A 30 -8.88 10.88 -3.11
CA ARG A 30 -8.44 11.83 -2.08
C ARG A 30 -7.21 11.29 -1.37
N GLU A 31 -6.60 12.11 -0.51
CA GLU A 31 -5.54 11.65 0.39
C GLU A 31 -6.09 10.67 1.44
N PRO A 32 -5.36 9.57 1.73
CA PRO A 32 -5.69 8.67 2.82
C PRO A 32 -5.42 9.35 4.17
N ASN A 33 -6.15 8.95 5.22
CA ASN A 33 -5.72 9.23 6.59
C ASN A 33 -4.70 8.18 7.08
N LEU A 34 -4.12 8.38 8.27
CA LEU A 34 -3.10 7.48 8.81
C LEU A 34 -3.59 6.03 8.95
N THR A 35 -4.86 5.85 9.34
CA THR A 35 -5.43 4.51 9.53
C THR A 35 -5.58 3.79 8.19
N GLU A 36 -6.06 4.50 7.16
CA GLU A 36 -6.15 3.98 5.79
C GLU A 36 -4.77 3.63 5.24
N LEU A 37 -3.77 4.51 5.45
CA LEU A 37 -2.38 4.27 5.06
C LEU A 37 -1.81 3.01 5.74
N GLY A 38 -2.08 2.84 7.04
CA GLY A 38 -1.71 1.64 7.80
C GLY A 38 -2.39 0.36 7.31
N ILE A 39 -3.62 0.44 6.82
CA ILE A 39 -4.30 -0.71 6.19
C ILE A 39 -3.62 -1.06 4.86
N PHE A 40 -3.32 -0.06 4.03
CA PHE A 40 -2.64 -0.29 2.75
C PHE A 40 -1.25 -0.89 2.94
N SER A 41 -0.46 -0.43 3.92
CA SER A 41 0.89 -0.95 4.15
C SER A 41 0.88 -2.46 4.43
N VAL A 42 -0.03 -2.93 5.28
CA VAL A 42 -0.13 -4.36 5.61
C VAL A 42 -0.70 -5.14 4.44
N MET A 43 -1.80 -4.69 3.85
CA MET A 43 -2.49 -5.43 2.80
C MET A 43 -1.67 -5.56 1.51
N TRP A 44 -0.82 -4.57 1.20
CA TRP A 44 0.04 -4.56 0.01
C TRP A 44 1.47 -5.05 0.29
N SER A 45 1.76 -5.47 1.53
CA SER A 45 2.98 -6.19 1.85
C SER A 45 3.09 -7.50 1.07
N GLU A 46 4.30 -8.02 0.87
CA GLU A 46 4.49 -9.32 0.20
C GLU A 46 3.75 -10.44 0.94
N HIS A 47 3.72 -10.40 2.28
CA HIS A 47 3.10 -11.43 3.10
C HIS A 47 1.60 -11.59 2.81
N CYS A 48 0.88 -10.49 2.60
CA CYS A 48 -0.55 -10.51 2.33
C CYS A 48 -0.88 -10.58 0.84
N SER A 49 -0.15 -9.84 0.00
CA SER A 49 -0.48 -9.66 -1.42
C SER A 49 0.13 -10.71 -2.34
N TYR A 50 1.17 -11.42 -1.88
CA TYR A 50 1.99 -12.29 -2.73
C TYR A 50 2.53 -11.56 -3.96
N LYS A 51 2.81 -10.25 -3.88
CA LYS A 51 3.07 -9.40 -5.06
C LYS A 51 4.17 -9.93 -5.97
N ASN A 52 5.25 -10.46 -5.41
CA ASN A 52 6.36 -11.04 -6.17
C ASN A 52 6.05 -12.46 -6.68
N THR A 53 5.35 -13.25 -5.87
CA THR A 53 5.14 -14.68 -6.14
C THR A 53 3.89 -14.97 -6.99
N ARG A 54 2.90 -14.06 -6.99
CA ARG A 54 1.60 -14.22 -7.68
C ARG A 54 1.75 -14.46 -9.18
N ALA A 55 2.70 -13.80 -9.86
CA ALA A 55 2.92 -14.00 -11.29
C ALA A 55 3.43 -15.42 -11.60
N LEU A 56 4.36 -15.93 -10.78
CA LEU A 56 4.87 -17.29 -10.89
C LEU A 56 3.80 -18.33 -10.56
N LEU A 57 2.99 -18.09 -9.53
CA LEU A 57 1.93 -19.03 -9.14
C LEU A 57 0.92 -19.29 -10.27
N LYS A 58 0.72 -18.35 -11.19
CA LYS A 58 -0.15 -18.51 -12.36
C LYS A 58 0.39 -19.46 -13.43
N THR A 59 1.68 -19.83 -13.40
CA THR A 59 2.26 -20.73 -14.41
C THR A 59 2.05 -22.21 -14.08
N PHE A 60 1.56 -22.54 -12.87
CA PHE A 60 1.27 -23.91 -12.49
C PHE A 60 -0.07 -24.39 -13.09
N PRO A 61 -0.19 -25.69 -13.45
CA PRO A 61 -1.48 -26.28 -13.81
C PRO A 61 -2.48 -26.13 -12.65
N THR A 62 -3.71 -25.67 -12.94
CA THR A 62 -4.79 -25.45 -11.98
C THR A 62 -6.10 -26.08 -12.43
#